data_AF-A0A6V8EPJ6-F1
#
_entry.id   AF-A0A6V8EPJ6-F1
#
_cell.length_a   1.000
_cell.length_b   1.000
_cell.length_c   1.000
_cell.angle_alpha   90.00
_cell.angle_beta   90.00
_cell.angle_gamma   90.00
#
_symmetry.space_group_name_H-M   'P 1'
#
loop_
_entity.id
_entity.type
_entity.pdbx_description
1 polymer ?
#
loop_
_entity_poly.entity_id
_entity_poly.type
_entity_poly.pdbx_seq_one_letter_code
_entity_poly.pdbx_strand_id
1 'polypeptide(L)'
;MYKKNFEDVHDKALDEVRSTLELLRKEMDISLDYSAREKVSRSDFINRDLVIVLGGDGTLTSIAHSVDEDTPVMGVNSHPRELDNDGSYGFYMGSDPN
;
A
#
# COMPACT_ATOMS: atom_id res chain seq x y z
N MET A 1 19.58 -2.30 21.66
CA MET A 1 18.22 -2.10 21.11
C MET A 1 18.17 -2.87 19.80
N TYR A 2 17.56 -4.05 19.77
CA TYR A 2 17.43 -4.84 18.53
C TYR A 2 16.46 -4.12 17.59
N LYS A 3 16.96 -3.57 16.47
CA LYS A 3 16.13 -3.08 15.38
C LYS A 3 15.60 -4.32 14.68
N LYS A 4 14.36 -4.74 14.99
CA LYS A 4 13.69 -5.82 14.26
C LYS A 4 13.58 -5.38 12.79
N ASN A 5 14.09 -6.18 11.86
CA ASN A 5 14.09 -5.89 10.42
C ASN A 5 12.68 -6.10 9.83
N PHE A 6 11.76 -5.17 10.11
CA PHE A 6 10.45 -5.12 9.46
C PHE A 6 10.53 -4.61 8.01
N GLU A 7 11.67 -4.00 7.64
CA GLU A 7 11.94 -3.50 6.28
C GLU A 7 11.93 -4.65 5.26
N ASP A 8 12.57 -5.79 5.57
CA ASP A 8 12.66 -6.94 4.66
C ASP A 8 11.30 -7.58 4.33
N VAL A 9 10.32 -7.52 5.24
CA VAL A 9 8.97 -8.05 5.01
C VAL A 9 8.14 -7.06 4.20
N HIS A 10 8.26 -5.77 4.52
CA HIS A 10 7.59 -4.71 3.78
C HIS A 10 8.05 -4.66 2.32
N ASP A 11 9.34 -4.80 2.07
CA ASP A 11 9.91 -4.80 0.71
C ASP A 11 9.40 -5.97 -0.12
N LYS A 12 9.26 -7.16 0.47
CA LYS A 12 8.67 -8.33 -0.21
C LYS A 12 7.22 -8.08 -0.60
N ALA A 13 6.41 -7.55 0.32
CA ALA A 13 5.02 -7.22 0.03
C ALA A 13 4.91 -6.15 -1.08
N LEU A 14 5.84 -5.18 -1.09
CA LEU A 14 5.89 -4.15 -2.14
C LEU A 14 6.23 -4.77 -3.49
N ASP A 15 7.22 -5.66 -3.55
CA ASP A 15 7.63 -6.33 -4.78
C ASP A 15 6.50 -7.22 -5.33
N GLU A 16 5.75 -7.89 -4.47
CA GLU A 16 4.61 -8.72 -4.84
C GLU A 16 3.46 -7.89 -5.42
N VAL A 17 3.02 -6.84 -4.71
CA VAL A 17 1.97 -5.93 -5.20
C VAL A 17 2.39 -5.28 -6.52
N ARG A 18 3.64 -4.80 -6.60
CA ARG A 18 4.18 -4.19 -7.82
C ARG A 18 4.18 -5.18 -8.98
N SER A 19 4.64 -6.41 -8.76
CA SER A 19 4.67 -7.43 -9.81
C SER A 19 3.27 -7.74 -10.33
N THR A 20 2.29 -7.87 -9.44
CA THR A 20 0.88 -8.10 -9.81
C THR A 20 0.30 -6.92 -10.60
N LEU A 21 0.54 -5.68 -10.17
CA LEU A 21 0.06 -4.50 -10.90
C LEU A 21 0.72 -4.36 -12.28
N GLU A 22 2.03 -4.62 -12.41
CA GLU A 22 2.72 -4.60 -13.71
C GLU A 22 2.22 -5.70 -14.67
N LEU A 23 1.75 -6.85 -14.15
CA LEU A 23 1.09 -7.86 -14.96
C LEU A 23 -0.28 -7.37 -15.44
N LEU A 24 -1.10 -6.81 -14.55
CA LEU A 24 -2.41 -6.25 -14.90
C LEU A 24 -2.28 -5.12 -15.94
N ARG A 25 -1.24 -4.28 -15.83
CA ARG A 25 -0.92 -3.24 -16.82
C ARG A 25 -0.62 -3.76 -18.22
N LYS A 26 -0.15 -5.00 -18.35
CA LYS A 26 0.07 -5.61 -19.67
C LYS A 26 -1.22 -6.16 -20.29
N GLU A 27 -2.18 -6.51 -19.44
CA GLU A 27 -3.46 -7.11 -19.85
C GLU A 27 -4.57 -6.07 -20.00
N MET A 28 -4.46 -4.95 -19.28
CA MET A 28 -5.43 -3.86 -19.20
C MET A 28 -4.74 -2.52 -19.45
N ASP A 29 -5.47 -1.57 -20.03
CA ASP A 29 -4.97 -0.20 -20.25
C ASP A 29 -5.04 0.62 -18.95
N ILE A 30 -4.13 0.33 -18.01
CA ILE A 30 -4.00 1.05 -16.73
C ILE A 30 -2.66 1.78 -16.62
N SER A 31 -2.70 3.00 -16.07
CA SER A 31 -1.48 3.76 -15.72
C SER A 31 -1.13 3.52 -14.26
N LEU A 32 0.15 3.28 -13.98
CA LEU A 32 0.65 3.01 -12.64
C LEU A 32 1.76 3.99 -12.27
N ASP A 33 1.65 4.58 -11.09
CA ASP A 33 2.66 5.42 -10.48
C ASP A 33 2.89 4.98 -9.04
N TYR A 34 4.15 5.01 -8.60
CA TYR A 34 4.56 4.58 -7.26
C TYR A 34 5.24 5.74 -6.53
N SER A 35 4.82 6.00 -5.30
CA SER A 35 5.43 7.02 -4.45
C SER A 35 5.61 6.48 -3.03
N ALA A 36 6.79 6.73 -2.47
CA ALA A 36 7.06 6.38 -1.07
C ALA A 36 6.35 7.39 -0.16
N ARG A 37 5.86 6.93 1.00
CA ARG A 37 5.04 7.73 1.93
C ARG A 37 5.63 9.11 2.20
N GLU A 38 6.93 9.21 2.40
CA GLU A 38 7.64 10.45 2.73
C GLU A 38 7.76 11.45 1.56
N LYS A 39 7.45 11.02 0.34
CA LYS A 39 7.48 11.85 -0.89
C LYS A 39 6.09 12.15 -1.44
N VAL A 40 5.05 11.59 -0.84
CA VAL A 40 3.68 11.80 -1.27
C VAL A 40 3.28 13.26 -1.08
N SER A 41 2.61 13.78 -2.08
CA SER A 41 2.06 15.12 -2.17
C SER A 41 0.63 15.05 -2.68
N ARG A 42 -0.14 16.13 -2.48
CA ARG A 42 -1.53 16.17 -2.98
C ARG A 42 -1.62 16.02 -4.50
N SER A 43 -0.61 16.47 -5.24
CA SER A 43 -0.58 16.32 -6.71
C SER A 43 -0.51 14.87 -7.18
N ASP A 44 -0.03 13.95 -6.34
CA ASP A 44 0.04 12.51 -6.69
C ASP A 44 -1.34 11.85 -6.80
N PHE A 45 -2.39 12.51 -6.30
CA PHE A 45 -3.76 11.97 -6.29
C PHE A 45 -4.67 12.57 -7.36
N ILE A 46 -4.21 13.60 -8.07
CA ILE A 46 -5.01 14.27 -9.10
C ILE A 46 -5.25 13.29 -10.26
N ASN A 47 -6.51 13.18 -10.68
CA ASN A 47 -6.95 12.29 -11.77
C ASN A 47 -6.58 10.82 -11.55
N ARG A 48 -6.62 10.33 -10.31
CA ARG A 48 -6.44 8.91 -9.99
C ARG A 48 -7.79 8.24 -9.72
N ASP A 49 -8.01 7.12 -10.36
CA ASP A 49 -9.22 6.31 -10.19
C ASP A 49 -9.17 5.43 -8.93
N LEU A 50 -7.96 5.14 -8.41
CA LEU A 50 -7.73 4.33 -7.22
C LEU A 50 -6.38 4.65 -6.60
N VAL A 51 -6.33 4.72 -5.27
CA VAL A 51 -5.09 4.80 -4.48
C VAL A 51 -4.92 3.51 -3.69
N ILE A 52 -3.80 2.81 -3.89
CA ILE A 52 -3.44 1.62 -3.12
C ILE A 52 -2.38 2.03 -2.10
N VAL A 53 -2.63 1.78 -0.82
CA VAL A 53 -1.72 2.09 0.28
C VAL A 53 -1.20 0.80 0.89
N LEU A 54 0.08 0.53 0.70
CA LEU A 54 0.77 -0.59 1.31
C LEU A 54 1.36 -0.18 2.67
N GLY A 55 1.03 -0.90 3.73
CA GLY A 55 1.56 -0.63 5.07
C GLY A 55 0.63 -1.10 6.18
N GLY A 56 0.45 -0.27 7.21
CA GLY A 56 -0.57 -0.48 8.25
C GLY A 56 -1.50 0.73 8.38
N ASP A 57 -2.41 0.67 9.37
CA ASP A 57 -3.46 1.69 9.59
C ASP A 57 -2.91 3.12 9.70
N GLY A 58 -1.74 3.30 10.31
CA GLY A 58 -1.10 4.62 10.44
C GLY A 58 -0.63 5.19 9.09
N THR A 59 -0.19 4.34 8.16
CA THR A 59 0.16 4.75 6.80
C THR A 59 -1.12 5.11 6.05
N LEU A 60 -2.13 4.23 6.06
CA LEU A 60 -3.42 4.47 5.41
C LEU A 60 -4.07 5.77 5.87
N THR A 61 -4.20 5.97 7.17
CA THR A 61 -4.82 7.19 7.73
C THR A 61 -4.06 8.44 7.31
N SER A 62 -2.72 8.40 7.31
CA SER A 62 -1.91 9.55 6.89
C SER A 62 -2.06 9.89 5.41
N ILE A 63 -2.23 8.88 4.55
CA ILE A 63 -2.46 9.06 3.12
C ILE A 63 -3.90 9.52 2.86
N ALA A 64 -4.89 8.91 3.51
CA ALA A 64 -6.31 9.21 3.32
C ALA A 64 -6.64 10.69 3.56
N HIS A 65 -5.94 11.37 4.47
CA HIS A 65 -6.09 12.81 4.68
C HIS A 65 -5.65 13.69 3.49
N SER A 66 -4.85 13.14 2.58
CA SER A 66 -4.28 13.85 1.43
C SER A 66 -4.97 13.53 0.11
N VAL A 67 -5.79 12.48 0.07
CA VAL A 67 -6.54 12.05 -1.12
C VAL A 67 -7.82 12.88 -1.26
N ASP A 68 -8.23 13.17 -2.49
CA ASP A 68 -9.48 13.88 -2.76
C ASP A 68 -10.70 12.98 -2.45
N GLU A 69 -11.83 13.60 -2.10
CA GLU A 69 -13.01 12.92 -1.53
C GLU A 69 -13.63 11.84 -2.42
N ASP A 70 -13.47 11.96 -3.74
CA ASP A 70 -14.06 11.07 -4.73
C ASP A 70 -13.14 9.89 -5.12
N THR A 71 -11.86 9.91 -4.73
CA THR A 71 -10.90 8.87 -5.11
C THR A 71 -10.90 7.75 -4.05
N PRO A 72 -11.28 6.51 -4.41
CA PRO A 72 -11.26 5.41 -3.47
C PRO A 72 -9.84 5.07 -3.01
N VAL A 73 -9.71 4.68 -1.74
CA VAL A 73 -8.44 4.27 -1.13
C VAL A 73 -8.55 2.83 -0.66
N MET A 74 -7.59 1.99 -1.06
CA MET A 74 -7.50 0.58 -0.69
C MET A 74 -6.25 0.35 0.16
N GLY A 75 -6.42 -0.16 1.38
CA GLY A 75 -5.31 -0.50 2.27
C GLY A 75 -4.87 -1.96 2.12
N VAL A 76 -3.60 -2.19 1.79
CA VAL A 76 -2.95 -3.50 1.73
C VAL A 76 -2.03 -3.68 2.93
N ASN A 77 -2.30 -4.69 3.75
CA ASN A 77 -1.47 -4.97 4.93
C ASN A 77 -0.12 -5.53 4.48
N SER A 78 0.98 -4.82 4.73
CA SER A 78 2.31 -5.25 4.30
C SER A 78 2.93 -6.32 5.20
N HIS A 79 2.35 -6.56 6.38
CA HIS A 79 2.84 -7.57 7.33
C HIS A 79 1.67 -8.10 8.16
N PRO A 80 0.76 -8.90 7.54
CA PRO A 80 -0.41 -9.40 8.22
C PRO A 80 -0.04 -10.42 9.30
N ARG A 81 -0.70 -10.33 10.46
CA ARG A 81 -0.44 -11.21 11.60
C ARG A 81 -0.76 -12.68 11.33
N GLU A 82 -1.59 -12.96 10.33
CA GLU A 82 -1.94 -14.31 9.90
C GLU A 82 -0.74 -15.06 9.28
N LEU A 83 0.18 -14.34 8.64
CA LEU A 83 1.38 -14.90 8.01
C LEU A 83 2.59 -14.90 8.96
N ASP A 84 2.62 -13.99 9.93
CA ASP A 84 3.69 -13.87 10.92
C ASP A 84 3.13 -13.39 12.27
N ASN A 85 3.45 -14.10 13.36
CA ASN A 85 2.99 -13.75 14.70
C ASN A 85 3.47 -12.36 15.18
N ASP A 86 4.57 -11.85 14.62
CA ASP A 86 5.08 -10.50 14.85
C ASP A 86 4.40 -9.43 13.96
N GLY A 87 3.51 -9.83 13.06
CA GLY A 87 2.75 -8.96 12.15
C GLY A 87 1.58 -8.22 12.79
N SER A 88 0.91 -7.40 12.00
CA SER A 88 -0.17 -6.49 12.41
C SER A 88 -1.54 -6.92 11.90
N TYR A 89 -2.60 -6.53 12.61
CA TYR A 89 -3.98 -6.91 12.25
C TYR A 89 -4.58 -6.05 11.13
N GLY A 90 -4.16 -4.78 11.01
CA GLY A 90 -4.65 -3.84 9.99
C GLY A 90 -6.18 -3.63 10.02
N PHE A 91 -6.69 -2.84 10.95
CA PHE A 91 -8.15 -2.66 11.13
C PHE A 91 -8.84 -2.09 9.89
N TYR A 92 -8.14 -1.23 9.14
CA TYR A 92 -8.62 -0.64 7.89
C TYR A 92 -7.92 -1.23 6.66
N MET A 93 -7.05 -2.22 6.84
CA MET A 93 -6.27 -2.84 5.77
C MET A 93 -7.05 -4.04 5.26
N GLY A 94 -8.01 -3.79 4.36
CA GLY A 94 -9.00 -4.77 3.94
C GLY A 94 -8.53 -5.77 2.88
N SER A 95 -7.36 -5.57 2.27
CA SER A 95 -6.81 -6.53 1.32
C SER A 95 -5.53 -7.13 1.87
N ASP A 96 -5.62 -8.37 2.33
CA ASP A 96 -4.44 -9.19 2.59
C ASP A 96 -3.84 -9.62 1.26
N PRO A 97 -2.54 -9.41 1.01
CA PRO A 97 -1.88 -9.70 -0.27
C PRO A 97 -1.61 -11.20 -0.53
N ASN A 98 -2.34 -12.12 0.12
CA ASN A 98 -2.13 -13.57 0.04
C ASN A 98 -2.15 -14.15 -1.39
#